data_AF-A0A961QRB1-F1
#
_entry.id   AF-A0A961QRB1-F1
#
_cell.length_a   1.000
_cell.length_b   1.000
_cell.length_c   1.000
_cell.angle_alpha   90.00
_cell.angle_beta   90.00
_cell.angle_gamma   90.00
#
_symmetry.space_group_name_H-M   'P 1'
#
loop_
_entity.id
_entity.type
_entity.pdbx_description
1 polymer ?
#
loop_
_entity_poly.entity_id
_entity_poly.type
_entity_poly.pdbx_seq_one_letter_code
_entity_poly.pdbx_strand_id
1 'polypeptide(L)'
;MERDAVTPASTPSQRTKGESAAKIEDFGEKLEGARKDTWAGYADRMKDAEDVDIHAEPLSKSWPAPDYEKLIAEGIDPWTVAFIRVARDSIPTKPQKSWRLKGWAADVTTLRNFARKLMDGIYTKEDILNARSGAFRERETIELYLAVGHGKSLKGLHLAAARYSVLNGVRHDPPLVRWEVTAKQKATSFSNMPRVLAHAATKAEAIEAFKKVYDALDAAPAKAKKGPKLIIYSRDGRKTWHVGVKIGSNHIDLRSADNVAEARRMIAEEADAIIEQLNRMRDTPRERRDENQPRVGGDHRSGGDVGPEQFSEAFGFRGVQFGNWVEGDRRQQDLNQAYDALMDLAGILDIPPRALSLNGTLGLAFGARGSGGANAAAAHYEPGTVVINLTKKQGAGSLAHEWFHAADNYFARQRTDRKGAESYITDNYAPGSKVEGVRPEVVDA
;
A
#
# COMPACT_ATOMS: atom_id res chain seq x y z
N MET A 1 35.01 5.78 74.22
CA MET A 1 35.83 5.82 72.99
C MET A 1 36.28 4.40 72.76
N GLU A 2 35.64 3.66 71.86
CA GLU A 2 36.08 2.30 71.58
C GLU A 2 36.01 2.09 70.07
N ARG A 3 37.21 1.88 69.52
CA ARG A 3 37.45 1.55 68.12
C ARG A 3 37.44 0.04 68.05
N ASP A 4 36.75 -0.53 67.07
CA ASP A 4 37.03 -1.89 66.66
C ASP A 4 37.13 -2.04 65.15
N ALA A 5 38.25 -2.67 64.78
CA ALA A 5 38.58 -3.54 63.68
C ALA A 5 38.07 -3.27 62.25
N VAL A 6 39.06 -3.10 61.37
CA VAL A 6 39.02 -3.30 59.92
C VAL A 6 39.24 -4.78 59.60
N THR A 7 38.50 -5.34 58.64
CA THR A 7 38.99 -6.28 57.59
C THR A 7 37.89 -6.52 56.52
N PRO A 8 38.21 -6.98 55.28
CA PRO A 8 37.87 -6.23 54.07
C PRO A 8 36.98 -6.98 53.05
N ALA A 9 36.52 -6.20 52.06
CA ALA A 9 36.12 -6.58 50.69
C ALA A 9 35.35 -7.90 50.48
N SER A 10 34.05 -7.78 50.27
CA SER A 10 33.23 -8.77 49.56
C SER A 10 32.76 -8.22 48.21
N THR A 11 33.29 -8.86 47.17
CA THR A 11 32.87 -9.05 45.76
C THR A 11 31.69 -8.24 45.20
N PRO A 12 31.82 -7.66 43.99
CA PRO A 12 30.68 -7.07 43.28
C PRO A 12 29.69 -8.17 42.90
N SER A 13 28.47 -8.07 43.42
CA SER A 13 27.34 -8.90 43.02
C SER A 13 27.20 -8.82 41.50
N GLN A 14 27.35 -9.99 40.86
CA GLN A 14 27.10 -10.21 39.45
C GLN A 14 25.67 -9.76 39.14
N ARG A 15 25.51 -8.58 38.52
CA ARG A 15 24.31 -8.29 37.75
C ARG A 15 24.33 -9.19 36.52
N THR A 16 23.46 -10.18 36.54
CA THR A 16 23.14 -11.05 35.42
C THR A 16 22.85 -10.21 34.18
N LYS A 17 23.73 -10.33 33.19
CA LYS A 17 23.48 -9.89 31.82
C LYS A 17 22.28 -10.66 31.29
N GLY A 18 21.22 -9.92 30.97
CA GLY A 18 20.25 -10.20 29.92
C GLY A 18 19.56 -11.56 29.99
N GLU A 19 18.43 -11.60 30.70
CA GLU A 19 17.29 -12.32 30.13
C GLU A 19 17.13 -11.85 28.69
N SER A 20 17.04 -12.79 27.75
CA SER A 20 16.66 -12.50 26.38
C SER A 20 15.41 -11.61 26.41
N ALA A 21 15.51 -10.39 25.90
CA ALA A 21 14.40 -9.44 25.86
C ALA A 21 13.16 -10.16 25.31
N ALA A 22 12.14 -10.34 26.15
CA ALA A 22 10.91 -10.97 25.75
C ALA A 22 10.33 -10.17 24.58
N LYS A 23 10.01 -10.85 23.49
CA LYS A 23 9.46 -10.22 22.30
C LYS A 23 8.13 -9.54 22.68
N ILE A 24 8.08 -8.22 22.62
CA ILE A 24 6.84 -7.46 22.83
C ILE A 24 5.87 -7.81 21.71
N GLU A 25 4.71 -8.38 22.04
CA GLU A 25 3.62 -8.62 21.11
C GLU A 25 2.53 -7.55 21.26
N ASP A 26 1.49 -7.63 20.42
CA ASP A 26 0.29 -6.80 20.57
C ASP A 26 -0.32 -7.00 21.97
N PHE A 27 -0.86 -5.94 22.57
CA PHE A 27 -1.51 -6.00 23.88
C PHE A 27 -2.77 -5.13 23.95
N GLY A 28 -3.66 -5.45 24.89
CA GLY A 28 -5.02 -4.89 24.96
C GLY A 28 -5.98 -5.55 23.96
N GLU A 29 -7.04 -4.85 23.58
CA GLU A 29 -8.00 -5.34 22.60
C GLU A 29 -7.41 -5.40 21.19
N LYS A 30 -7.82 -6.41 20.40
CA LYS A 30 -7.40 -6.55 19.02
C LYS A 30 -7.99 -5.42 18.16
N LEU A 31 -7.12 -4.54 17.65
CA LEU A 31 -7.51 -3.47 16.74
C LEU A 31 -7.77 -4.03 15.33
N GLU A 32 -9.01 -3.95 14.84
CA GLU A 32 -9.41 -4.36 13.48
C GLU A 32 -8.89 -3.40 12.39
N GLY A 33 -8.64 -3.89 11.17
CA GLY A 33 -8.11 -3.09 10.04
C GLY A 33 -6.58 -3.05 9.91
N ALA A 34 -5.84 -3.79 10.74
CA ALA A 34 -4.40 -3.92 10.62
C ALA A 34 -4.00 -4.67 9.35
N ARG A 35 -3.16 -4.07 8.49
CA ARG A 35 -2.64 -4.72 7.27
C ARG A 35 -1.51 -5.68 7.63
N LYS A 36 -1.85 -6.75 8.36
CA LYS A 36 -0.91 -7.84 8.64
C LYS A 36 -0.82 -8.72 7.40
N ASP A 37 0.20 -8.53 6.57
CA ASP A 37 0.52 -9.50 5.53
C ASP A 37 1.06 -10.77 6.19
N THR A 38 0.14 -11.67 6.51
CA THR A 38 0.31 -13.11 6.68
C THR A 38 -0.79 -13.77 5.85
N TRP A 39 -0.72 -15.08 5.62
CA TRP A 39 -1.82 -15.85 5.05
C TRP A 39 -3.19 -15.46 5.65
N ALA A 40 -3.27 -15.31 6.98
CA ALA A 40 -4.48 -14.87 7.68
C ALA A 40 -4.95 -13.46 7.25
N GLY A 41 -4.06 -12.48 7.13
CA GLY A 41 -4.46 -11.13 6.71
C GLY A 41 -4.63 -10.94 5.20
N TYR A 42 -4.13 -11.85 4.36
CA TYR A 42 -4.60 -11.94 2.97
C TYR A 42 -5.99 -12.59 2.89
N ALA A 43 -6.26 -13.64 3.68
CA ALA A 43 -7.59 -14.23 3.77
C ALA A 43 -8.64 -13.23 4.28
N ASP A 44 -8.32 -12.41 5.27
CA ASP A 44 -9.21 -11.35 5.76
C ASP A 44 -9.47 -10.27 4.69
N ARG A 45 -8.42 -9.80 3.99
CA ARG A 45 -8.58 -8.88 2.84
C ARG A 45 -9.40 -9.47 1.70
N MET A 46 -9.35 -10.78 1.52
CA MET A 46 -10.16 -11.49 0.53
C MET A 46 -11.62 -11.57 0.94
N LYS A 47 -11.92 -11.73 2.25
CA LYS A 47 -13.28 -11.64 2.80
C LYS A 47 -13.85 -10.22 2.65
N ASP A 48 -13.10 -9.20 3.03
CA ASP A 48 -13.53 -7.79 2.86
C ASP A 48 -13.81 -7.48 1.39
N ALA A 49 -13.01 -8.05 0.48
CA ALA A 49 -13.21 -7.90 -0.95
C ALA A 49 -14.46 -8.65 -1.48
N GLU A 50 -15.02 -9.62 -0.75
CA GLU A 50 -16.27 -10.29 -1.13
C GLU A 50 -17.47 -9.35 -1.07
N ASP A 51 -17.49 -8.44 -0.09
CA ASP A 51 -18.55 -7.45 0.10
C ASP A 51 -18.40 -6.22 -0.82
N VAL A 52 -17.24 -6.08 -1.47
CA VAL A 52 -16.99 -5.00 -2.43
C VAL A 52 -17.79 -5.23 -3.71
N ASP A 53 -18.55 -4.22 -4.13
CA ASP A 53 -19.16 -4.21 -5.45
C ASP A 53 -18.09 -4.18 -6.56
N ILE A 54 -17.89 -5.35 -7.17
CA ILE A 54 -16.97 -5.57 -8.29
C ILE A 54 -17.32 -4.63 -9.46
N HIS A 55 -18.60 -4.28 -9.65
CA HIS A 55 -19.01 -3.37 -10.71
C HIS A 55 -18.60 -1.91 -10.43
N ALA A 56 -18.49 -1.50 -9.16
CA ALA A 56 -18.12 -0.13 -8.76
C ALA A 56 -16.62 0.07 -8.57
N GLU A 57 -15.88 -0.95 -8.10
CA GLU A 57 -14.49 -0.79 -7.69
C GLU A 57 -13.46 -1.38 -8.68
N PRO A 58 -12.19 -0.92 -8.66
CA PRO A 58 -11.12 -1.48 -9.49
C PRO A 58 -10.64 -2.83 -8.97
N LEU A 59 -9.94 -3.59 -9.84
CA LEU A 59 -9.41 -4.92 -9.51
C LEU A 59 -8.59 -4.92 -8.22
N SER A 60 -7.80 -3.89 -7.96
CA SER A 60 -6.94 -3.80 -6.76
C SER A 60 -7.72 -3.76 -5.44
N LYS A 61 -8.97 -3.31 -5.46
CA LYS A 61 -9.87 -3.31 -4.30
C LYS A 61 -10.74 -4.57 -4.26
N SER A 62 -11.34 -4.95 -5.39
CA SER A 62 -12.22 -6.13 -5.47
C SER A 62 -11.47 -7.46 -5.41
N TRP A 63 -10.16 -7.46 -5.62
CA TRP A 63 -9.27 -8.58 -5.37
C TRP A 63 -7.89 -7.97 -5.06
N PRO A 64 -7.40 -7.92 -3.83
CA PRO A 64 -6.07 -7.37 -3.56
C PRO A 64 -4.96 -8.33 -4.04
N ALA A 65 -3.80 -7.80 -4.42
CA ALA A 65 -2.64 -8.63 -4.74
C ALA A 65 -1.95 -9.06 -3.44
N PRO A 66 -1.66 -10.36 -3.22
CA PRO A 66 -0.82 -10.78 -2.11
C PRO A 66 0.65 -10.53 -2.40
N ASP A 67 1.47 -10.58 -1.35
CA ASP A 67 2.91 -10.79 -1.49
C ASP A 67 3.17 -12.27 -1.79
N TYR A 68 3.43 -12.57 -3.07
CA TYR A 68 3.58 -13.95 -3.55
C TYR A 68 4.80 -14.67 -2.97
N GLU A 69 5.92 -13.98 -2.81
CA GLU A 69 7.15 -14.59 -2.27
C GLU A 69 6.98 -14.90 -0.78
N LYS A 70 6.30 -14.01 -0.06
CA LYS A 70 5.96 -14.25 1.34
C LYS A 70 5.01 -15.42 1.54
N LEU A 71 4.00 -15.58 0.69
CA LEU A 71 3.10 -16.75 0.78
C LEU A 71 3.86 -18.07 0.64
N ILE A 72 4.85 -18.14 -0.27
CA ILE A 72 5.71 -19.32 -0.41
C ILE A 72 6.57 -19.51 0.86
N ALA A 73 7.16 -18.43 1.38
CA ALA A 73 7.95 -18.49 2.61
C ALA A 73 7.15 -18.95 3.84
N GLU A 74 5.85 -18.67 3.87
CA GLU A 74 4.91 -19.11 4.92
C GLU A 74 4.39 -20.54 4.71
N GLY A 75 4.87 -21.24 3.68
CA GLY A 75 4.57 -22.65 3.43
C GLY A 75 3.36 -22.90 2.52
N ILE A 76 2.82 -21.88 1.86
CA ILE A 76 1.81 -22.09 0.81
C ILE A 76 2.47 -22.74 -0.41
N ASP A 77 1.82 -23.75 -0.96
CA ASP A 77 2.28 -24.49 -2.12
C ASP A 77 2.63 -23.54 -3.30
N PRO A 78 3.84 -23.61 -3.89
CA PRO A 78 4.27 -22.73 -4.97
C PRO A 78 3.35 -22.77 -6.20
N TRP A 79 2.73 -23.92 -6.50
CA TRP A 79 1.79 -24.01 -7.62
C TRP A 79 0.52 -23.20 -7.33
N THR A 80 0.03 -23.24 -6.10
CA THR A 80 -1.10 -22.44 -5.63
C THR A 80 -0.81 -20.94 -5.74
N VAL A 81 0.36 -20.50 -5.28
CA VAL A 81 0.78 -19.09 -5.39
C VAL A 81 0.90 -18.66 -6.86
N ALA A 82 1.49 -19.50 -7.70
CA ALA A 82 1.60 -19.24 -9.13
C ALA A 82 0.23 -19.19 -9.83
N PHE A 83 -0.70 -20.09 -9.49
CA PHE A 83 -2.07 -20.03 -9.99
C PHE A 83 -2.77 -18.72 -9.63
N ILE A 84 -2.72 -18.29 -8.36
CA ILE A 84 -3.35 -17.04 -7.91
C ILE A 84 -2.80 -15.85 -8.71
N ARG A 85 -1.50 -15.84 -8.97
CA ARG A 85 -0.86 -14.77 -9.74
C ARG A 85 -1.31 -14.76 -11.20
N VAL A 86 -1.30 -15.90 -11.88
CA VAL A 86 -1.73 -15.98 -13.28
C VAL A 86 -3.22 -15.65 -13.40
N ALA A 87 -4.05 -16.19 -12.51
CA ALA A 87 -5.49 -15.91 -12.47
C ALA A 87 -5.74 -14.40 -12.35
N ARG A 88 -5.03 -13.72 -11.45
CA ARG A 88 -5.09 -12.27 -11.31
C ARG A 88 -4.59 -11.51 -12.54
N ASP A 89 -3.45 -11.90 -13.10
CA ASP A 89 -2.83 -11.22 -14.25
C ASP A 89 -3.66 -11.36 -15.53
N SER A 90 -4.39 -12.48 -15.66
CA SER A 90 -5.30 -12.74 -16.78
C SER A 90 -6.49 -11.77 -16.82
N ILE A 91 -6.85 -11.16 -15.68
CA ILE A 91 -7.92 -10.17 -15.62
C ILE A 91 -7.45 -8.85 -16.29
N PRO A 92 -8.13 -8.38 -17.35
CA PRO A 92 -7.80 -7.12 -17.99
C PRO A 92 -8.21 -5.94 -17.10
N THR A 93 -7.73 -4.74 -17.44
CA THR A 93 -8.17 -3.51 -16.76
C THR A 93 -9.68 -3.37 -16.83
N LYS A 94 -10.30 -2.91 -15.73
CA LYS A 94 -11.74 -2.73 -15.61
C LYS A 94 -12.31 -1.94 -16.81
N PRO A 95 -13.24 -2.52 -17.59
CA PRO A 95 -13.83 -1.84 -18.73
C PRO A 95 -14.86 -0.79 -18.29
N GLN A 96 -14.94 0.32 -19.03
CA GLN A 96 -15.93 1.38 -18.80
C GLN A 96 -17.29 1.09 -19.45
N LYS A 97 -17.34 0.21 -20.44
CA LYS A 97 -18.58 -0.13 -21.17
C LYS A 97 -19.35 -1.19 -20.39
N SER A 98 -20.60 -0.90 -20.03
CA SER A 98 -21.49 -1.76 -19.23
C SER A 98 -21.59 -3.20 -19.74
N TRP A 99 -21.69 -3.40 -21.06
CA TRP A 99 -21.76 -4.74 -21.67
C TRP A 99 -20.48 -5.58 -21.47
N ARG A 100 -19.31 -4.95 -21.35
CA ARG A 100 -18.05 -5.63 -21.01
C ARG A 100 -17.86 -5.79 -19.51
N LEU A 101 -18.44 -4.89 -18.72
CA LEU A 101 -18.34 -4.89 -17.26
C LEU A 101 -18.95 -6.14 -16.63
N LYS A 102 -20.07 -6.63 -17.18
CA LYS A 102 -20.70 -7.88 -16.72
C LYS A 102 -19.78 -9.09 -16.86
N GLY A 103 -19.15 -9.26 -18.03
CA GLY A 103 -18.20 -10.35 -18.27
C GLY A 103 -16.95 -10.23 -17.40
N TRP A 104 -16.40 -9.01 -17.31
CA TRP A 104 -15.25 -8.75 -16.45
C TRP A 104 -15.52 -9.06 -14.97
N ALA A 105 -16.69 -8.66 -14.44
CA ALA A 105 -17.06 -8.96 -13.07
C ALA A 105 -17.23 -10.46 -12.83
N ALA A 106 -17.83 -11.19 -13.78
CA ALA A 106 -17.96 -12.63 -13.72
C ALA A 106 -16.60 -13.35 -13.73
N ASP A 107 -15.65 -12.88 -14.55
CA ASP A 107 -14.29 -13.41 -14.59
C ASP A 107 -13.56 -13.18 -13.25
N VAL A 108 -13.67 -11.98 -12.68
CA VAL A 108 -13.11 -11.64 -11.36
C VAL A 108 -13.70 -12.55 -10.28
N THR A 109 -15.02 -12.66 -10.19
CA THR A 109 -15.70 -13.53 -9.21
C THR A 109 -15.25 -14.98 -9.34
N THR A 110 -15.21 -15.51 -10.56
CA THR A 110 -14.87 -16.91 -10.82
C THR A 110 -13.43 -17.22 -10.41
N LEU A 111 -12.48 -16.43 -10.87
CA LEU A 111 -11.06 -16.66 -10.62
C LEU A 111 -10.68 -16.36 -9.16
N ARG A 112 -11.31 -15.36 -8.53
CA ARG A 112 -11.17 -15.08 -7.10
C ARG A 112 -11.67 -16.24 -6.25
N ASN A 113 -12.81 -16.84 -6.60
CA ASN A 113 -13.35 -18.00 -5.90
C ASN A 113 -12.48 -19.25 -6.06
N PHE A 114 -11.89 -19.47 -7.24
CA PHE A 114 -10.91 -20.55 -7.41
C PHE A 114 -9.66 -20.34 -6.55
N ALA A 115 -9.11 -19.12 -6.54
CA ALA A 115 -7.98 -18.79 -5.67
C ALA A 115 -8.32 -19.08 -4.21
N ARG A 116 -9.48 -18.61 -3.71
CA ARG A 116 -9.90 -18.85 -2.33
C ARG A 116 -10.02 -20.33 -2.00
N LYS A 117 -10.79 -21.08 -2.79
CA LYS A 117 -11.01 -22.52 -2.53
C LYS A 117 -9.73 -23.33 -2.60
N LEU A 118 -8.80 -22.98 -3.49
CA LEU A 118 -7.49 -23.63 -3.58
C LEU A 118 -6.67 -23.39 -2.31
N MET A 119 -6.69 -22.15 -1.79
CA MET A 119 -5.94 -21.82 -0.58
C MET A 119 -6.58 -22.38 0.70
N ASP A 120 -7.91 -22.48 0.74
CA ASP A 120 -8.64 -23.12 1.85
C ASP A 120 -8.49 -24.66 1.83
N GLY A 121 -7.77 -25.23 0.86
CA GLY A 121 -7.61 -26.67 0.66
C GLY A 121 -8.90 -27.37 0.21
N ILE A 122 -9.93 -26.62 -0.15
CA ILE A 122 -11.21 -27.12 -0.66
C ILE A 122 -11.04 -27.67 -2.08
N TYR A 123 -10.21 -26.98 -2.89
CA TYR A 123 -9.81 -27.43 -4.22
C TYR A 123 -8.36 -27.85 -4.24
N THR A 124 -8.08 -28.89 -5.00
CA THR A 124 -6.74 -29.36 -5.35
C THR A 124 -6.27 -28.73 -6.65
N LYS A 125 -4.98 -28.87 -6.95
CA LYS A 125 -4.41 -28.56 -8.27
C LYS A 125 -5.19 -29.28 -9.38
N GLU A 126 -5.50 -30.55 -9.17
CA GLU A 126 -6.22 -31.39 -10.11
C GLU A 126 -7.64 -30.87 -10.35
N ASP A 127 -8.34 -30.40 -9.31
CA ASP A 127 -9.67 -29.79 -9.46
C ASP A 127 -9.64 -28.55 -10.36
N ILE A 128 -8.62 -27.71 -10.21
CA ILE A 128 -8.44 -26.51 -11.04
C ILE A 128 -8.08 -26.85 -12.48
N LEU A 129 -7.24 -27.87 -12.68
CA LEU A 129 -6.87 -28.35 -14.01
C LEU A 129 -8.04 -29.07 -14.71
N ASN A 130 -8.91 -29.72 -13.96
CA ASN A 130 -10.06 -30.45 -14.49
C ASN A 130 -11.33 -29.59 -14.63
N ALA A 131 -11.40 -28.43 -13.95
CA ALA A 131 -12.48 -27.46 -14.14
C ALA A 131 -12.64 -27.15 -15.64
N ARG A 132 -13.86 -27.31 -16.19
CA ARG A 132 -14.16 -27.34 -17.63
C ARG A 132 -13.27 -26.41 -18.46
N SER A 133 -12.68 -26.98 -19.51
CA SER A 133 -11.82 -26.35 -20.51
C SER A 133 -12.44 -25.07 -21.09
N GLY A 134 -12.09 -23.92 -20.51
CA GLY A 134 -12.61 -22.62 -20.90
C GLY A 134 -12.45 -21.55 -19.83
N ALA A 135 -12.56 -21.92 -18.54
CA ALA A 135 -12.53 -20.97 -17.43
C ALA A 135 -11.15 -20.35 -17.15
N PHE A 136 -10.07 -21.03 -17.56
CA PHE A 136 -8.72 -20.54 -17.35
C PHE A 136 -7.82 -20.98 -18.52
N ARG A 137 -7.68 -20.10 -19.51
CA ARG A 137 -6.93 -20.38 -20.76
C ARG A 137 -5.41 -20.27 -20.61
N GLU A 138 -4.94 -19.64 -19.54
CA GLU A 138 -3.53 -19.31 -19.31
C GLU A 138 -2.82 -20.30 -18.36
N ARG A 139 -3.32 -21.55 -18.28
CA ARG A 139 -2.81 -22.59 -17.36
C ARG A 139 -1.33 -22.84 -17.48
N GLU A 140 -0.82 -22.85 -18.70
CA GLU A 140 0.60 -23.11 -18.96
C GLU A 140 1.50 -21.97 -18.50
N THR A 141 0.98 -20.75 -18.35
CA THR A 141 1.73 -19.60 -17.81
C THR A 141 2.07 -19.81 -16.32
N ILE A 142 1.40 -20.72 -15.61
CA ILE A 142 1.79 -21.10 -14.23
C ILE A 142 3.23 -21.60 -14.21
N GLU A 143 3.63 -22.42 -15.20
CA GLU A 143 4.98 -22.99 -15.23
C GLU A 143 6.06 -21.93 -15.46
N LEU A 144 5.72 -20.82 -16.12
CA LEU A 144 6.65 -19.70 -16.23
C LEU A 144 6.92 -19.09 -14.85
N TYR A 145 5.89 -18.87 -14.03
CA TYR A 145 6.06 -18.37 -12.67
C TYR A 145 6.80 -19.33 -11.75
N LEU A 146 6.54 -20.63 -11.87
CA LEU A 146 7.29 -21.65 -11.13
C LEU A 146 8.78 -21.66 -11.53
N ALA A 147 9.08 -21.35 -12.78
CA ALA A 147 10.44 -21.38 -13.32
C ALA A 147 11.27 -20.13 -12.96
N VAL A 148 10.66 -18.94 -12.95
CA VAL A 148 11.37 -17.66 -12.76
C VAL A 148 11.06 -16.97 -11.43
N GLY A 149 10.15 -17.54 -10.64
CA GLY A 149 9.68 -16.95 -9.40
C GLY A 149 8.78 -15.74 -9.63
N HIS A 150 8.66 -14.93 -8.57
CA HIS A 150 7.62 -13.92 -8.44
C HIS A 150 8.15 -12.47 -8.44
N GLY A 151 9.44 -12.25 -8.71
CA GLY A 151 10.01 -10.91 -8.76
C GLY A 151 9.42 -9.98 -9.83
N LYS A 152 8.98 -10.51 -10.99
CA LYS A 152 8.42 -9.72 -12.11
C LYS A 152 7.05 -10.22 -12.55
N SER A 153 6.13 -9.31 -12.89
CA SER A 153 4.84 -9.71 -13.47
C SER A 153 5.04 -10.21 -14.90
N LEU A 154 4.48 -11.38 -15.19
CA LEU A 154 4.41 -12.00 -16.51
C LEU A 154 3.07 -11.68 -17.21
N LYS A 155 2.39 -10.60 -16.81
CA LYS A 155 1.11 -10.20 -17.39
C LYS A 155 1.21 -10.01 -18.90
N GLY A 156 0.35 -10.71 -19.64
CA GLY A 156 0.30 -10.67 -21.10
C GLY A 156 1.31 -11.56 -21.81
N LEU A 157 2.02 -12.41 -21.07
CA LEU A 157 2.82 -13.51 -21.62
C LEU A 157 1.99 -14.80 -21.63
N HIS A 158 2.20 -15.61 -22.67
CA HIS A 158 1.51 -16.88 -22.86
C HIS A 158 2.50 -17.97 -23.27
N LEU A 159 2.47 -19.10 -22.55
CA LEU A 159 3.15 -20.33 -22.96
C LEU A 159 2.13 -21.24 -23.67
N ALA A 160 2.43 -21.68 -24.89
CA ALA A 160 1.55 -22.59 -25.62
C ALA A 160 2.31 -23.41 -26.68
N ALA A 161 1.72 -24.53 -27.08
CA ALA A 161 2.13 -25.27 -28.26
C ALA A 161 1.55 -24.60 -29.52
N ALA A 162 2.41 -24.13 -30.41
CA ALA A 162 2.08 -23.58 -31.72
C ALA A 162 2.33 -24.62 -32.81
N ARG A 163 1.45 -24.64 -33.83
CA ARG A 163 1.52 -25.58 -34.96
C ARG A 163 1.70 -24.81 -36.27
N TYR A 164 2.73 -25.15 -37.03
CA TYR A 164 3.09 -24.48 -38.27
C TYR A 164 3.09 -25.47 -39.44
N SER A 165 2.18 -25.25 -40.39
CA SER A 165 2.26 -25.91 -41.70
C SER A 165 3.31 -25.26 -42.60
N VAL A 166 3.65 -23.99 -42.34
CA VAL A 166 4.74 -23.25 -42.98
C VAL A 166 5.43 -22.38 -41.93
N LEU A 167 6.76 -22.47 -41.82
CA LEU A 167 7.59 -21.62 -40.96
C LEU A 167 8.84 -21.20 -41.73
N ASN A 168 9.17 -19.90 -41.74
CA ASN A 168 10.32 -19.36 -42.46
C ASN A 168 10.39 -19.76 -43.96
N GLY A 169 9.23 -19.88 -44.61
CA GLY A 169 9.13 -20.27 -46.02
C GLY A 169 9.26 -21.78 -46.28
N VAL A 170 9.49 -22.61 -45.25
CA VAL A 170 9.56 -24.07 -45.37
C VAL A 170 8.20 -24.66 -45.01
N ARG A 171 7.66 -25.53 -45.89
CA ARG A 171 6.42 -26.28 -45.65
C ARG A 171 6.70 -27.56 -44.87
N HIS A 172 5.88 -27.86 -43.87
CA HIS A 172 5.96 -29.05 -43.03
C HIS A 172 4.70 -29.90 -43.15
N ASP A 173 4.87 -31.21 -43.38
CA ASP A 173 3.81 -32.21 -43.37
C ASP A 173 4.33 -33.52 -42.73
N PRO A 174 3.90 -33.87 -41.50
CA PRO A 174 2.88 -33.20 -40.68
C PRO A 174 3.33 -31.82 -40.15
N PRO A 175 2.39 -30.96 -39.69
CA PRO A 175 2.72 -29.63 -39.16
C PRO A 175 3.75 -29.67 -38.03
N LEU A 176 4.74 -28.77 -38.10
CA LEU A 176 5.76 -28.62 -37.07
C LEU A 176 5.12 -28.07 -35.78
N VAL A 177 5.29 -28.77 -34.67
CA VAL A 177 4.84 -28.32 -33.35
C VAL A 177 6.04 -27.72 -32.60
N ARG A 178 5.89 -26.50 -32.07
CA ARG A 178 6.87 -25.86 -31.20
C ARG A 178 6.19 -25.29 -29.97
N TRP A 179 6.88 -25.31 -28.84
CA TRP A 179 6.44 -24.59 -27.65
C TRP A 179 6.99 -23.18 -27.70
N GLU A 180 6.14 -22.20 -27.48
CA GLU A 180 6.49 -20.79 -27.57
C GLU A 180 6.02 -20.02 -26.33
N VAL A 181 6.90 -19.15 -25.83
CA VAL A 181 6.54 -18.08 -24.92
C VAL A 181 6.36 -16.81 -25.74
N THR A 182 5.14 -16.29 -25.75
CA THR A 182 4.76 -15.15 -26.57
C THR A 182 4.29 -13.98 -25.71
N ALA A 183 4.51 -12.76 -26.19
CA ALA A 183 3.98 -11.53 -25.59
C ALA A 183 2.93 -10.89 -26.50
N LYS A 184 1.80 -10.50 -25.92
CA LYS A 184 0.73 -9.81 -26.65
C LYS A 184 1.23 -8.48 -27.22
N GLN A 185 1.02 -8.28 -28.52
CA GLN A 185 1.29 -7.01 -29.21
C GLN A 185 0.00 -6.32 -29.65
N LYS A 186 0.07 -5.01 -29.88
CA LYS A 186 -1.04 -4.28 -30.50
C LYS A 186 -1.13 -4.70 -31.96
N ALA A 187 -2.33 -5.10 -32.38
CA ALA A 187 -2.64 -5.31 -33.79
C ALA A 187 -2.28 -4.06 -34.60
N THR A 188 -1.58 -4.27 -35.70
CA THR A 188 -1.32 -3.26 -36.72
C THR A 188 -2.09 -3.61 -37.98
N SER A 189 -2.22 -2.68 -38.92
CA SER A 189 -2.86 -2.94 -40.22
C SER A 189 -2.16 -4.06 -41.02
N PHE A 190 -0.92 -4.42 -40.65
CA PHE A 190 -0.08 -5.37 -41.37
C PHE A 190 0.15 -6.68 -40.62
N SER A 191 -0.12 -6.75 -39.31
CA SER A 191 0.07 -7.95 -38.51
C SER A 191 -0.66 -7.88 -37.17
N ASN A 192 -1.23 -9.02 -36.77
CA ASN A 192 -1.76 -9.27 -35.43
C ASN A 192 -1.00 -10.42 -34.73
N MET A 193 0.20 -10.76 -35.21
CA MET A 193 0.98 -11.85 -34.63
C MET A 193 1.59 -11.42 -33.30
N PRO A 194 1.56 -12.27 -32.26
CA PRO A 194 2.23 -11.99 -31.01
C PRO A 194 3.76 -12.07 -31.18
N ARG A 195 4.50 -11.38 -30.31
CA ARG A 195 5.97 -11.44 -30.32
C ARG A 195 6.43 -12.73 -29.65
N VAL A 196 7.16 -13.57 -30.35
CA VAL A 196 7.82 -14.74 -29.76
C VAL A 196 9.05 -14.28 -28.97
N LEU A 197 9.09 -14.60 -27.68
CA LEU A 197 10.20 -14.28 -26.77
C LEU A 197 11.18 -15.44 -26.64
N ALA A 198 10.65 -16.66 -26.58
CA ALA A 198 11.40 -17.89 -26.50
C ALA A 198 10.60 -19.00 -27.17
N HIS A 199 11.28 -19.97 -27.76
CA HIS A 199 10.62 -21.09 -28.40
C HIS A 199 11.55 -22.31 -28.48
N ALA A 200 10.99 -23.51 -28.40
CA ALA A 200 11.74 -24.76 -28.48
C ALA A 200 10.87 -25.93 -28.97
N ALA A 201 11.47 -27.11 -29.14
CA ALA A 201 10.74 -28.32 -29.52
C ALA A 201 9.88 -28.83 -28.36
N THR A 202 10.41 -28.78 -27.14
CA THR A 202 9.71 -29.20 -25.93
C THR A 202 9.34 -28.01 -25.04
N LYS A 203 8.34 -28.21 -24.17
CA LYS A 203 7.90 -27.21 -23.19
C LYS A 203 9.03 -26.82 -22.22
N ALA A 204 9.73 -27.82 -21.68
CA ALA A 204 10.82 -27.61 -20.74
C ALA A 204 11.94 -26.76 -21.36
N GLU A 205 12.35 -27.07 -22.60
CA GLU A 205 13.35 -26.27 -23.31
C GLU A 205 12.87 -24.85 -23.61
N ALA A 206 11.58 -24.65 -23.89
CA ALA A 206 11.02 -23.32 -24.13
C ALA A 206 11.04 -22.47 -22.84
N ILE A 207 10.78 -23.09 -21.68
CA ILE A 207 10.90 -22.46 -20.36
C ILE A 207 12.37 -22.11 -20.06
N GLU A 208 13.31 -23.01 -20.34
CA GLU A 208 14.74 -22.73 -20.17
C GLU A 208 15.22 -21.61 -21.11
N ALA A 209 14.75 -21.59 -22.36
CA ALA A 209 15.00 -20.49 -23.28
C ALA A 209 14.39 -19.17 -22.76
N PHE A 210 13.22 -19.23 -22.11
CA PHE A 210 12.58 -18.08 -21.50
C PHE A 210 13.36 -17.53 -20.30
N LYS A 211 13.90 -18.38 -19.42
CA LYS A 211 14.75 -17.94 -18.29
C LYS A 211 15.91 -17.05 -18.75
N LYS A 212 16.53 -17.37 -19.88
CA LYS A 212 17.64 -16.59 -20.46
C LYS A 212 17.25 -15.18 -20.89
N VAL A 213 15.97 -14.95 -21.21
CA VAL A 213 15.45 -13.63 -21.62
C VAL A 213 14.64 -12.95 -20.51
N TYR A 214 14.46 -13.60 -19.36
CA TYR A 214 13.67 -13.10 -18.24
C TYR A 214 14.20 -11.78 -17.66
N ASP A 215 15.52 -11.69 -17.51
CA ASP A 215 16.14 -10.45 -17.00
C ASP A 215 15.97 -9.28 -17.97
N ALA A 216 15.94 -9.57 -19.27
CA ALA A 216 15.73 -8.59 -20.33
C ALA A 216 14.25 -8.20 -20.54
N LEU A 217 13.29 -8.76 -19.80
CA LEU A 217 11.87 -8.38 -19.93
C LEU A 217 11.61 -6.92 -19.55
N ASP A 218 12.40 -6.37 -18.63
CA ASP A 218 12.32 -4.96 -18.23
C ASP A 218 12.88 -4.01 -19.30
N ALA A 219 13.62 -4.54 -20.29
CA ALA A 219 14.11 -3.82 -21.44
C ALA A 219 13.04 -3.62 -22.53
N ALA A 220 11.76 -3.53 -22.14
CA ALA A 220 10.85 -2.71 -22.93
C ALA A 220 11.54 -1.33 -23.03
N PRO A 221 11.72 -0.73 -24.22
CA PRO A 221 12.26 0.62 -24.29
C PRO A 221 11.37 1.44 -23.37
N ALA A 222 11.96 1.98 -22.30
CA ALA A 222 11.23 2.76 -21.32
C ALA A 222 10.39 3.70 -22.17
N LYS A 223 9.06 3.56 -22.13
CA LYS A 223 8.22 4.56 -22.77
C LYS A 223 8.66 5.83 -22.09
N ALA A 224 9.41 6.67 -22.80
CA ALA A 224 9.84 7.95 -22.30
C ALA A 224 8.60 8.54 -21.66
N LYS A 225 8.65 8.79 -20.34
CA LYS A 225 7.50 9.33 -19.61
C LYS A 225 7.08 10.54 -20.41
N LYS A 226 5.99 10.45 -21.17
CA LYS A 226 5.52 11.59 -21.96
C LYS A 226 5.17 12.62 -20.91
N GLY A 227 5.90 13.73 -20.92
CA GLY A 227 5.63 14.86 -20.04
C GLY A 227 4.17 15.31 -20.19
N PRO A 228 3.69 16.15 -19.26
CA PRO A 228 2.34 16.70 -19.36
C PRO A 228 2.10 17.32 -20.74
N LYS A 229 0.96 17.00 -21.36
CA LYS A 229 0.65 17.46 -22.71
C LYS A 229 0.30 18.95 -22.69
N LEU A 230 1.18 19.78 -23.24
CA LEU A 230 0.89 21.18 -23.50
C LEU A 230 -0.21 21.29 -24.56
N ILE A 231 -1.19 22.14 -24.31
CA ILE A 231 -2.31 22.42 -25.20
C ILE A 231 -2.44 23.92 -25.42
N ILE A 232 -2.99 24.28 -26.58
CA ILE A 232 -3.31 25.65 -26.96
C ILE A 232 -4.83 25.81 -26.87
N TYR A 233 -5.31 26.79 -26.12
CA TYR A 233 -6.73 27.08 -25.98
C TYR A 233 -6.96 28.59 -25.83
N SER A 234 -8.22 29.02 -25.93
CA SER A 234 -8.63 30.42 -25.75
C SER A 234 -9.84 30.45 -24.82
N ARG A 235 -9.91 31.46 -23.95
CA ARG A 235 -11.04 31.71 -23.04
C ARG A 235 -11.93 32.85 -23.52
N ASP A 236 -11.39 33.74 -24.34
CA ASP A 236 -12.04 35.01 -24.70
C ASP A 236 -12.47 35.04 -26.18
N GLY A 237 -13.03 33.94 -26.68
CA GLY A 237 -13.51 33.87 -28.07
C GLY A 237 -12.43 34.07 -29.13
N ARG A 238 -11.19 33.59 -28.89
CA ARG A 238 -10.02 33.67 -29.79
C ARG A 238 -9.35 35.05 -29.89
N LYS A 239 -9.63 35.96 -28.97
CA LYS A 239 -8.88 37.23 -28.82
C LYS A 239 -7.46 37.01 -28.29
N THR A 240 -7.32 36.05 -27.38
CA THR A 240 -6.07 35.67 -26.72
C THR A 240 -5.93 34.15 -26.75
N TRP A 241 -4.70 33.67 -26.84
CA TRP A 241 -4.38 32.23 -26.82
C TRP A 241 -3.46 31.92 -25.65
N HIS A 242 -3.65 30.75 -25.04
CA HIS A 242 -2.85 30.32 -23.91
C HIS A 242 -2.22 28.97 -24.19
N VAL A 243 -0.96 28.80 -23.77
CA VAL A 243 -0.31 27.50 -23.66
C VAL A 243 -0.42 27.04 -22.21
N GLY A 244 -0.94 25.84 -22.00
CA GLY A 244 -1.19 25.34 -20.67
C GLY A 244 -1.45 23.85 -20.62
N VAL A 245 -1.90 23.37 -19.47
CA VAL A 245 -2.30 21.98 -19.25
C VAL A 245 -3.74 21.88 -18.78
N LYS A 246 -4.44 20.84 -19.23
CA LYS A 246 -5.81 20.56 -18.78
C LYS A 246 -5.77 19.69 -17.53
N ILE A 247 -6.48 20.11 -16.49
CA ILE A 247 -6.66 19.37 -15.23
C ILE A 247 -8.16 19.23 -14.98
N GLY A 248 -8.69 18.02 -15.19
CA GLY A 248 -10.13 17.78 -15.11
C GLY A 248 -10.90 18.63 -16.13
N SER A 249 -11.84 19.44 -15.64
CA SER A 249 -12.59 20.43 -16.43
C SER A 249 -11.84 21.76 -16.62
N ASN A 250 -10.82 22.03 -15.80
CA ASN A 250 -10.12 23.32 -15.74
C ASN A 250 -8.80 23.29 -16.52
N HIS A 251 -8.22 24.47 -16.73
CA HIS A 251 -6.90 24.62 -17.36
C HIS A 251 -5.99 25.47 -16.47
N ILE A 252 -4.71 25.14 -16.45
CA ILE A 252 -3.65 26.00 -15.91
C ILE A 252 -3.01 26.76 -17.06
N ASP A 253 -2.97 28.08 -16.97
CA ASP A 253 -2.42 28.99 -17.96
C ASP A 253 -0.94 29.20 -17.63
N LEU A 254 -0.04 28.80 -18.52
CA LEU A 254 1.42 28.87 -18.27
C LEU A 254 2.10 29.95 -19.13
N ARG A 255 1.57 30.19 -20.34
CA ARG A 255 1.94 31.30 -21.23
C ARG A 255 0.69 31.86 -21.90
N SER A 256 0.79 33.11 -22.34
CA SER A 256 -0.18 33.79 -23.21
C SER A 256 0.50 34.16 -24.53
N ALA A 257 -0.27 34.15 -25.60
CA ALA A 257 0.14 34.46 -26.96
C ALA A 257 -0.97 35.22 -27.67
N ASP A 258 -0.59 36.08 -28.60
CA ASP A 258 -1.54 36.88 -29.37
C ASP A 258 -2.24 36.04 -30.45
N ASN A 259 -1.57 34.99 -30.92
CA ASN A 259 -2.08 34.09 -31.95
C ASN A 259 -1.59 32.64 -31.78
N VAL A 260 -2.24 31.72 -32.52
CA VAL A 260 -1.92 30.28 -32.48
C VAL A 260 -0.50 29.99 -32.96
N ALA A 261 0.03 30.76 -33.92
CA ALA A 261 1.37 30.51 -34.47
C ALA A 261 2.44 30.79 -33.40
N GLU A 262 2.29 31.88 -32.66
CA GLU A 262 3.12 32.20 -31.52
C GLU A 262 2.99 31.16 -30.38
N ALA A 263 1.77 30.75 -30.04
CA ALA A 263 1.56 29.70 -29.04
C ALA A 263 2.24 28.37 -29.44
N ARG A 264 2.25 28.03 -30.74
CA ARG A 264 2.99 26.87 -31.26
C ARG A 264 4.51 27.05 -31.18
N ARG A 265 5.02 28.25 -31.45
CA ARG A 265 6.44 28.60 -31.30
C ARG A 265 6.88 28.42 -29.85
N MET A 266 6.12 28.94 -28.89
CA MET A 266 6.39 28.76 -27.45
C MET A 266 6.44 27.27 -27.06
N ILE A 267 5.54 26.43 -27.58
CA ILE A 267 5.61 24.98 -27.32
C ILE A 267 6.87 24.36 -27.95
N ALA A 268 7.26 24.78 -29.16
CA ALA A 268 8.42 24.21 -29.84
C ALA A 268 9.75 24.60 -29.18
N GLU A 269 9.86 25.83 -28.68
CA GLU A 269 11.10 26.42 -28.19
C GLU A 269 11.22 26.38 -26.65
N GLU A 270 10.11 26.47 -25.92
CA GLU A 270 10.09 26.64 -24.45
C GLU A 270 9.41 25.50 -23.69
N ALA A 271 9.10 24.36 -24.33
CA ALA A 271 8.35 23.26 -23.69
C ALA A 271 8.93 22.86 -22.32
N ASP A 272 10.25 22.71 -22.22
CA ASP A 272 10.90 22.29 -20.98
C ASP A 272 10.73 23.34 -19.87
N ALA A 273 10.88 24.62 -20.18
CA ALA A 273 10.69 25.71 -19.22
C ALA A 273 9.22 25.82 -18.76
N ILE A 274 8.26 25.60 -19.67
CA ILE A 274 6.82 25.57 -19.35
C ILE A 274 6.50 24.39 -18.42
N ILE A 275 7.10 23.22 -18.67
CA ILE A 275 6.95 22.02 -17.83
C ILE A 275 7.61 22.23 -16.46
N GLU A 276 8.79 22.87 -16.38
CA GLU A 276 9.42 23.20 -15.11
C GLU A 276 8.60 24.17 -14.27
N GLN A 277 7.99 25.19 -14.89
CA GLN A 277 7.05 26.07 -14.19
C GLN A 277 5.87 25.30 -13.62
N LEU A 278 5.29 24.38 -14.40
CA LEU A 278 4.21 23.52 -13.93
C LEU A 278 4.65 22.61 -12.77
N ASN A 279 5.87 22.09 -12.81
CA ASN A 279 6.40 21.25 -11.73
C ASN A 279 6.61 22.07 -10.44
N ARG A 280 7.13 23.30 -10.55
CA ARG A 280 7.23 24.23 -9.40
C ARG A 280 5.86 24.58 -8.82
N MET A 281 4.84 24.76 -9.65
CA MET A 281 3.47 24.98 -9.19
C MET A 281 2.85 23.75 -8.50
N ARG A 282 3.33 22.54 -8.81
CA ARG A 282 2.90 21.30 -8.16
C ARG A 282 3.70 20.97 -6.90
N ASP A 283 4.82 21.64 -6.70
CA ASP A 283 5.69 21.40 -5.55
C ASP A 283 5.08 22.08 -4.33
N THR A 284 4.43 21.30 -3.48
CA THR A 284 4.06 21.75 -2.15
C THR A 284 5.30 21.61 -1.26
N PRO A 285 5.85 22.71 -0.72
CA PRO A 285 7.02 22.63 0.14
C PRO A 285 6.78 21.64 1.27
N ARG A 286 7.72 20.72 1.45
CA ARG A 286 7.67 19.74 2.52
C ARG A 286 7.96 20.48 3.83
N GLU A 287 6.91 20.82 4.58
CA GLU A 287 7.04 21.57 5.85
C GLU A 287 7.75 20.77 6.95
N ARG A 288 7.76 19.44 6.82
CA ARG A 288 8.48 18.54 7.70
C ARG A 288 9.96 18.48 7.33
N ARG A 289 10.82 18.59 8.33
CA ARG A 289 12.27 18.36 8.20
C ARG A 289 12.56 16.93 7.70
N ASP A 290 13.65 16.76 6.95
CA ASP A 290 14.05 15.45 6.42
C ASP A 290 14.56 14.49 7.50
N GLU A 291 15.00 15.03 8.64
CA GLU A 291 15.55 14.27 9.77
C GLU A 291 14.66 14.36 11.01
N ASN A 292 14.47 13.22 11.70
CA ASN A 292 13.83 13.18 13.00
C ASN A 292 14.85 13.58 14.07
N GLN A 293 14.69 14.77 14.64
CA GLN A 293 15.54 15.21 15.74
C GLN A 293 15.27 14.37 16.99
N PRO A 294 16.31 14.05 17.79
CA PRO A 294 16.13 13.43 19.08
C PRO A 294 15.20 14.27 19.96
N ARG A 295 14.37 13.60 20.76
CA ARG A 295 13.52 14.25 21.76
C ARG A 295 14.39 15.02 22.76
N VAL A 296 13.96 16.23 23.10
CA VAL A 296 14.52 17.04 24.20
C VAL A 296 13.48 17.10 25.30
N GLY A 297 13.70 16.36 26.39
CA GLY A 297 12.78 16.28 27.53
C GLY A 297 13.31 15.39 28.64
N GLY A 298 12.66 15.41 29.80
CA GLY A 298 13.04 14.59 30.95
C GLY A 298 12.93 13.08 30.67
N ASP A 299 13.70 12.26 31.38
CA ASP A 299 13.57 10.82 31.32
C ASP A 299 12.41 10.36 32.22
N HIS A 300 11.31 9.91 31.60
CA HIS A 300 10.13 9.44 32.33
C HIS A 300 10.22 7.96 32.71
N ARG A 301 11.29 7.26 32.30
CA ARG A 301 11.47 5.82 32.47
C ARG A 301 12.58 5.46 33.47
N SER A 302 13.25 6.47 34.04
CA SER A 302 14.35 6.28 35.00
C SER A 302 15.46 5.37 34.45
N GLY A 303 15.77 5.48 33.16
CA GLY A 303 16.77 4.69 32.45
C GLY A 303 16.34 3.28 32.04
N GLY A 304 15.10 2.88 32.33
CA GLY A 304 14.56 1.56 32.02
C GLY A 304 13.75 1.47 30.73
N ASP A 305 13.53 0.24 30.27
CA ASP A 305 12.58 -0.08 29.20
C ASP A 305 11.16 -0.17 29.78
N VAL A 306 10.19 0.38 29.06
CA VAL A 306 8.77 0.28 29.42
C VAL A 306 8.18 -0.99 28.81
N GLY A 307 7.51 -1.79 29.63
CA GLY A 307 6.78 -2.97 29.20
C GLY A 307 5.31 -2.68 28.84
N PRO A 308 4.62 -3.63 28.19
CA PRO A 308 3.19 -3.54 27.88
C PRO A 308 2.29 -3.20 29.07
N GLU A 309 2.55 -3.82 30.23
CA GLU A 309 1.76 -3.62 31.45
C GLU A 309 1.90 -2.19 31.98
N GLN A 310 3.14 -1.71 32.10
CA GLN A 310 3.44 -0.35 32.55
C GLN A 310 2.87 0.71 31.59
N PHE A 311 2.93 0.47 30.27
CA PHE A 311 2.32 1.36 29.28
C PHE A 311 0.79 1.40 29.42
N SER A 312 0.18 0.23 29.61
CA SER A 312 -1.28 0.10 29.77
C SER A 312 -1.76 0.74 31.06
N GLU A 313 -1.03 0.57 32.15
CA GLU A 313 -1.34 1.17 33.45
C GLU A 313 -1.25 2.70 33.41
N ALA A 314 -0.23 3.25 32.74
CA ALA A 314 -0.04 4.69 32.65
C ALA A 314 -1.14 5.37 31.80
N PHE A 315 -1.44 4.82 30.62
CA PHE A 315 -2.26 5.53 29.62
C PHE A 315 -3.65 4.94 29.41
N GLY A 316 -3.83 3.62 29.53
CA GLY A 316 -5.12 2.97 29.33
C GLY A 316 -5.64 2.95 27.88
N PHE A 317 -4.76 2.91 26.88
CA PHE A 317 -5.19 2.74 25.48
C PHE A 317 -5.98 1.43 25.30
N ARG A 318 -6.99 1.43 24.42
CA ARG A 318 -7.83 0.27 24.11
C ARG A 318 -7.00 -0.94 23.69
N GLY A 319 -5.99 -0.70 22.87
CA GLY A 319 -5.03 -1.70 22.42
C GLY A 319 -3.83 -1.05 21.74
N VAL A 320 -2.69 -1.75 21.79
CA VAL A 320 -1.44 -1.37 21.15
C VAL A 320 -1.00 -2.48 20.20
N GLN A 321 -0.71 -2.11 18.96
CA GLN A 321 -0.42 -3.06 17.89
C GLN A 321 0.89 -2.75 17.19
N PHE A 322 1.68 -3.78 16.89
CA PHE A 322 2.92 -3.66 16.13
C PHE A 322 2.78 -4.28 14.74
N GLY A 323 3.37 -3.64 13.74
CA GLY A 323 3.47 -4.16 12.39
C GLY A 323 4.36 -5.41 12.33
N ASN A 324 4.10 -6.27 11.35
CA ASN A 324 4.85 -7.52 11.15
C ASN A 324 6.35 -7.29 10.84
N TRP A 325 6.70 -6.09 10.35
CA TRP A 325 8.06 -5.71 9.96
C TRP A 325 8.80 -4.88 11.02
N VAL A 326 8.25 -4.81 12.24
CA VAL A 326 8.91 -4.18 13.39
C VAL A 326 9.66 -5.26 14.15
N GLU A 327 10.99 -5.25 14.03
CA GLU A 327 11.92 -6.12 14.75
C GLU A 327 11.81 -5.92 16.27
N GLY A 328 12.18 -6.93 17.07
CA GLY A 328 12.01 -6.92 18.53
C GLY A 328 12.58 -5.66 19.20
N ASP A 329 13.84 -5.34 18.92
CA ASP A 329 14.51 -4.14 19.45
C ASP A 329 13.81 -2.84 19.05
N ARG A 330 13.21 -2.82 17.87
CA ARG A 330 12.49 -1.65 17.37
C ARG A 330 11.15 -1.47 18.07
N ARG A 331 10.44 -2.56 18.40
CA ARG A 331 9.18 -2.50 19.17
C ARG A 331 9.42 -1.86 20.54
N GLN A 332 10.50 -2.26 21.21
CA GLN A 332 10.90 -1.66 22.49
C GLN A 332 11.22 -0.16 22.35
N GLN A 333 12.00 0.21 21.32
CA GLN A 333 12.32 1.62 21.05
C GLN A 333 11.08 2.46 20.75
N ASP A 334 10.19 1.98 19.89
CA ASP A 334 8.96 2.68 19.53
C ASP A 334 8.04 2.85 20.75
N LEU A 335 7.94 1.82 21.61
CA LEU A 335 7.16 1.87 22.85
C LEU A 335 7.74 2.86 23.86
N ASN A 336 9.06 2.85 24.06
CA ASN A 336 9.77 3.80 24.94
C ASN A 336 9.60 5.24 24.47
N GLN A 337 9.78 5.49 23.17
CA GLN A 337 9.64 6.84 22.60
C GLN A 337 8.20 7.34 22.68
N ALA A 338 7.22 6.47 22.43
CA ALA A 338 5.82 6.82 22.61
C ALA A 338 5.49 7.12 24.08
N TYR A 339 6.02 6.33 25.02
CA TYR A 339 5.83 6.58 26.45
C TYR A 339 6.35 7.97 26.84
N ASP A 340 7.61 8.27 26.51
CA ASP A 340 8.22 9.57 26.83
C ASP A 340 7.47 10.74 26.17
N ALA A 341 7.06 10.58 24.91
CA ALA A 341 6.32 11.61 24.18
C ALA A 341 4.90 11.84 24.72
N LEU A 342 4.22 10.79 25.16
CA LEU A 342 2.88 10.90 25.76
C LEU A 342 2.95 11.48 27.17
N MET A 343 3.97 11.15 27.96
CA MET A 343 4.19 11.79 29.27
C MET A 343 4.45 13.30 29.12
N ASP A 344 5.24 13.70 28.12
CA ASP A 344 5.41 15.12 27.81
C ASP A 344 4.12 15.78 27.38
N LEU A 345 3.35 15.13 26.49
CA LEU A 345 2.08 15.68 26.04
C LEU A 345 1.11 15.86 27.20
N ALA A 346 1.03 14.88 28.11
CA ALA A 346 0.25 14.98 29.35
C ALA A 346 0.69 16.17 30.21
N GLY A 347 2.00 16.35 30.39
CA GLY A 347 2.56 17.48 31.14
C GLY A 347 2.32 18.84 30.49
N ILE A 348 2.43 18.93 29.16
CA ILE A 348 2.16 20.17 28.39
C ILE A 348 0.69 20.56 28.46
N LEU A 349 -0.20 19.57 28.37
CA LEU A 349 -1.65 19.79 28.44
C LEU A 349 -2.18 19.91 29.87
N ASP A 350 -1.34 19.66 30.88
CA ASP A 350 -1.70 19.60 32.30
C ASP A 350 -2.87 18.63 32.57
N ILE A 351 -2.78 17.42 32.00
CA ILE A 351 -3.79 16.37 32.17
C ILE A 351 -3.17 15.07 32.69
N PRO A 352 -3.95 14.21 33.38
CA PRO A 352 -3.47 12.89 33.75
C PRO A 352 -3.07 12.07 32.50
N PRO A 353 -1.97 11.30 32.52
CA PRO A 353 -1.56 10.47 31.38
C PRO A 353 -2.68 9.56 30.85
N ARG A 354 -3.51 9.04 31.77
CA ARG A 354 -4.66 8.19 31.43
C ARG A 354 -5.73 8.87 30.59
N ALA A 355 -5.83 10.20 30.62
CA ALA A 355 -6.76 10.97 29.80
C ALA A 355 -6.40 10.93 28.30
N LEU A 356 -5.13 10.68 27.97
CA LEU A 356 -4.67 10.59 26.57
C LEU A 356 -5.28 9.42 25.80
N SER A 357 -5.80 8.39 26.48
CA SER A 357 -6.54 7.30 25.84
C SER A 357 -7.98 7.65 25.42
N LEU A 358 -8.44 8.88 25.70
CA LEU A 358 -9.79 9.35 25.40
C LEU A 358 -10.84 8.39 25.97
N ASN A 359 -10.77 8.22 27.30
CA ASN A 359 -11.58 7.28 28.09
C ASN A 359 -11.44 5.81 27.65
N GLY A 360 -10.21 5.41 27.32
CA GLY A 360 -9.90 4.03 26.92
C GLY A 360 -10.42 3.62 25.54
N THR A 361 -10.83 4.57 24.70
CA THR A 361 -11.37 4.27 23.36
C THR A 361 -10.30 4.27 22.28
N LEU A 362 -9.22 5.03 22.48
CA LEU A 362 -8.16 5.23 21.49
C LEU A 362 -7.26 3.99 21.40
N GLY A 363 -7.02 3.52 20.18
CA GLY A 363 -5.99 2.52 19.88
C GLY A 363 -4.70 3.15 19.34
N LEU A 364 -3.57 2.48 19.53
CA LEU A 364 -2.27 2.91 19.01
C LEU A 364 -1.62 1.80 18.17
N ALA A 365 -1.10 2.14 17.00
CA ALA A 365 -0.48 1.20 16.08
C ALA A 365 0.88 1.70 15.58
N PHE A 366 1.89 0.83 15.61
CA PHE A 366 3.24 1.09 15.13
C PHE A 366 3.51 0.32 13.84
N GLY A 367 3.53 1.02 12.71
CA GLY A 367 3.90 0.47 11.41
C GLY A 367 2.95 -0.60 10.87
N ALA A 368 1.71 -0.66 11.36
CA ALA A 368 0.76 -1.73 11.05
C ALA A 368 -0.24 -1.38 9.93
N ARG A 369 -0.46 -0.08 9.63
CA ARG A 369 -1.58 0.38 8.78
C ARG A 369 -1.20 1.30 7.61
N GLY A 370 0.08 1.64 7.44
CA GLY A 370 0.54 2.54 6.37
C GLY A 370 0.63 1.89 4.98
N SER A 371 0.49 2.68 3.91
CA SER A 371 0.87 2.32 2.53
C SER A 371 2.26 2.89 2.23
N GLY A 372 3.27 2.06 1.95
CA GLY A 372 4.60 2.56 1.54
C GLY A 372 4.55 3.41 0.26
N GLY A 373 5.50 4.33 0.09
CA GLY A 373 5.63 5.18 -1.10
C GLY A 373 6.25 6.55 -0.82
N ALA A 374 6.61 7.31 -1.86
CA ALA A 374 7.22 8.65 -1.74
C ALA A 374 6.29 9.69 -1.09
N ASN A 375 4.97 9.47 -1.14
CA ASN A 375 3.93 10.34 -0.56
C ASN A 375 3.15 9.64 0.57
N ALA A 376 3.74 8.62 1.20
CA ALA A 376 3.09 7.94 2.31
C ALA A 376 2.98 8.88 3.53
N ALA A 377 1.80 8.92 4.16
CA ALA A 377 1.60 9.69 5.38
C ALA A 377 2.57 9.23 6.47
N ALA A 378 3.16 10.18 7.19
CA ALA A 378 4.13 9.92 8.26
C ALA A 378 3.47 9.21 9.45
N ALA A 379 2.29 9.68 9.81
CA ALA A 379 1.33 9.07 10.70
C ALA A 379 -0.07 9.45 10.21
N HIS A 380 -1.09 8.79 10.73
CA HIS A 380 -2.49 9.17 10.50
C HIS A 380 -3.40 8.64 11.61
N TYR A 381 -4.41 9.42 11.95
CA TYR A 381 -5.56 8.97 12.73
C TYR A 381 -6.64 8.37 11.82
N GLU A 382 -7.16 7.19 12.20
CA GLU A 382 -8.27 6.52 11.53
C GLU A 382 -9.56 6.77 12.32
N PRO A 383 -10.44 7.70 11.91
CA PRO A 383 -11.64 7.99 12.67
C PRO A 383 -12.60 6.80 12.69
N GLY A 384 -12.71 6.01 11.62
CA GLY A 384 -13.60 4.85 11.58
C GLY A 384 -13.28 3.78 12.64
N THR A 385 -12.00 3.53 12.89
CA THR A 385 -11.54 2.51 13.86
C THR A 385 -11.09 3.13 15.19
N VAL A 386 -10.95 4.45 15.29
CA VAL A 386 -10.42 5.19 16.46
C VAL A 386 -9.00 4.70 16.81
N VAL A 387 -8.09 4.79 15.82
CA VAL A 387 -6.71 4.31 15.95
C VAL A 387 -5.72 5.33 15.40
N ILE A 388 -4.69 5.66 16.17
CA ILE A 388 -3.50 6.38 15.67
C ILE A 388 -2.53 5.35 15.09
N ASN A 389 -2.07 5.56 13.87
CA ASN A 389 -1.01 4.76 13.26
C ASN A 389 0.23 5.60 12.98
N LEU A 390 1.36 5.23 13.58
CA LEU A 390 2.68 5.80 13.32
C LEU A 390 3.42 4.93 12.29
N THR A 391 3.98 5.49 11.22
CA THR A 391 4.78 4.68 10.28
C THR A 391 6.20 4.43 10.78
N LYS A 392 6.81 3.30 10.37
CA LYS A 392 8.15 2.85 10.83
C LYS A 392 9.26 3.90 10.64
N LYS A 393 9.27 4.61 9.51
CA LYS A 393 10.38 5.54 9.15
C LYS A 393 10.08 7.00 9.51
N GLN A 394 8.82 7.40 9.44
CA GLN A 394 8.41 8.81 9.46
C GLN A 394 7.42 9.12 10.59
N GLY A 395 6.96 8.15 11.38
CA GLY A 395 5.95 8.39 12.43
C GLY A 395 6.46 9.19 13.64
N ALA A 396 7.75 9.10 13.96
CA ALA A 396 8.33 9.85 15.07
C ALA A 396 8.14 11.36 14.85
N GLY A 397 7.69 12.11 15.86
CA GLY A 397 7.40 13.54 15.75
C GLY A 397 6.00 13.92 15.24
N SER A 398 5.14 12.93 14.92
CA SER A 398 3.75 13.19 14.51
C SER A 398 2.70 12.75 15.54
N LEU A 399 3.09 12.08 16.63
CA LEU A 399 2.15 11.49 17.60
C LEU A 399 1.19 12.51 18.22
N ALA A 400 1.70 13.67 18.68
CA ALA A 400 0.84 14.71 19.25
C ALA A 400 -0.16 15.27 18.24
N HIS A 401 0.27 15.44 16.97
CA HIS A 401 -0.60 15.89 15.89
C HIS A 401 -1.76 14.91 15.66
N GLU A 402 -1.46 13.61 15.56
CA GLU A 402 -2.51 12.59 15.42
C GLU A 402 -3.39 12.48 16.66
N TRP A 403 -2.85 12.76 17.85
CA TRP A 403 -3.65 12.81 19.08
C TRP A 403 -4.66 13.96 19.06
N PHE A 404 -4.30 15.14 18.55
CA PHE A 404 -5.26 16.23 18.39
C PHE A 404 -6.36 15.90 17.36
N HIS A 405 -6.05 15.19 16.27
CA HIS A 405 -7.08 14.65 15.37
C HIS A 405 -8.02 13.68 16.09
N ALA A 406 -7.45 12.80 16.93
CA ALA A 406 -8.24 11.87 17.72
C ALA A 406 -9.14 12.59 18.74
N ALA A 407 -8.63 13.61 19.43
CA ALA A 407 -9.39 14.41 20.38
C ALA A 407 -10.54 15.18 19.70
N ASP A 408 -10.27 15.80 18.55
CA ASP A 408 -11.26 16.51 17.74
C ASP A 408 -12.41 15.58 17.31
N ASN A 409 -12.08 14.40 16.78
CA ASN A 409 -13.07 13.37 16.46
C ASN A 409 -13.79 12.80 17.70
N TYR A 410 -13.09 12.62 18.81
CA TYR A 410 -13.67 12.10 20.05
C TYR A 410 -14.77 13.02 20.60
N PHE A 411 -14.53 14.32 20.64
CA PHE A 411 -15.56 15.27 21.06
C PHE A 411 -16.67 15.41 20.02
N ALA A 412 -16.35 15.31 18.72
CA ALA A 412 -17.37 15.30 17.67
C ALA A 412 -18.37 14.15 17.85
N ARG A 413 -17.92 12.98 18.33
CA ARG A 413 -18.77 11.81 18.60
C ARG A 413 -19.68 11.97 19.81
N GLN A 414 -19.41 12.91 20.70
CA GLN A 414 -20.26 13.21 21.86
C GLN A 414 -21.43 14.13 21.51
N ARG A 415 -21.42 14.70 20.30
CA ARG A 415 -22.48 15.55 19.80
C ARG A 415 -23.81 14.80 19.73
N THR A 416 -24.88 15.46 20.19
CA THR A 416 -26.24 14.95 20.04
C THR A 416 -26.83 15.25 18.66
N ASP A 417 -26.30 16.25 17.95
CA ASP A 417 -26.59 16.54 16.55
C ASP A 417 -25.78 15.60 15.64
N ARG A 418 -26.19 14.33 15.60
CA ARG A 418 -25.51 13.21 14.92
C ARG A 418 -24.95 13.57 13.52
N LYS A 419 -23.68 13.96 13.48
CA LYS A 419 -22.83 13.86 12.29
C LYS A 419 -22.13 12.49 12.34
N GLY A 420 -21.87 11.89 11.18
CA GLY A 420 -21.34 10.52 11.09
C GLY A 420 -20.06 10.30 11.91
N ALA A 421 -19.70 9.03 12.14
CA ALA A 421 -18.55 8.63 12.98
C ALA A 421 -17.19 9.18 12.52
N GLU A 422 -17.09 9.66 11.28
CA GLU A 422 -15.89 10.24 10.68
C GLU A 422 -15.76 11.76 10.81
N SER A 423 -16.72 12.42 11.48
CA SER A 423 -16.73 13.87 11.61
C SER A 423 -15.74 14.39 12.67
N TYR A 424 -15.28 15.63 12.45
CA TYR A 424 -14.50 16.41 13.40
C TYR A 424 -15.34 17.59 13.95
N ILE A 425 -15.02 18.14 15.13
CA ILE A 425 -15.63 19.38 15.62
C ILE A 425 -15.24 20.54 14.73
N THR A 426 -14.00 20.57 14.27
CA THR A 426 -13.48 21.62 13.39
C THR A 426 -14.10 21.59 11.98
N ASP A 427 -14.74 20.48 11.58
CA ASP A 427 -15.46 20.38 10.31
C ASP A 427 -16.73 21.24 10.31
N ASN A 428 -16.72 22.28 9.46
CA ASN A 428 -17.84 23.19 9.24
C ASN A 428 -18.27 23.96 10.51
N TYR A 429 -17.31 24.38 11.34
CA TYR A 429 -17.59 25.34 12.39
C TYR A 429 -17.95 26.70 11.78
N ALA A 430 -19.21 27.08 11.88
CA ALA A 430 -19.65 28.46 11.66
C ALA A 430 -19.81 29.15 13.02
N PRO A 431 -19.29 30.37 13.22
CA PRO A 431 -19.49 31.12 14.46
C PRO A 431 -20.99 31.19 14.82
N GLY A 432 -21.36 30.70 16.00
CA GLY A 432 -22.75 30.64 16.48
C GLY A 432 -23.50 29.33 16.20
N SER A 433 -22.84 28.32 15.62
CA SER A 433 -23.43 26.98 15.53
C SER A 433 -23.56 26.33 16.92
N LYS A 434 -24.78 25.89 17.29
CA LYS A 434 -25.00 25.18 18.56
C LYS A 434 -24.45 23.76 18.45
N VAL A 435 -23.31 23.51 19.10
CA VAL A 435 -22.81 22.15 19.33
C VAL A 435 -23.48 21.63 20.61
N GLU A 436 -24.46 20.74 20.46
CA GLU A 436 -25.18 20.16 21.60
C GLU A 436 -24.50 18.85 22.04
N GLY A 437 -24.44 18.61 23.36
CA GLY A 437 -23.83 17.39 23.92
C GLY A 437 -22.33 17.48 24.20
N VAL A 438 -21.68 18.58 23.85
CA VAL A 438 -20.27 18.87 24.17
C VAL A 438 -20.19 20.04 25.14
N ARG A 439 -19.19 20.03 26.03
CA ARG A 439 -18.95 21.11 26.98
C ARG A 439 -18.58 22.42 26.24
N PRO A 440 -19.13 23.59 26.63
CA PRO A 440 -18.84 24.87 25.98
C PRO A 440 -17.35 25.18 25.86
N GLU A 441 -16.58 24.83 26.89
CA GLU A 441 -15.13 25.09 26.95
C GLU A 441 -14.35 24.35 25.85
N VAL A 442 -14.88 23.24 25.33
CA VAL A 442 -14.26 22.48 24.21
C VAL A 442 -14.64 23.07 22.86
N VAL A 443 -15.77 23.76 22.78
CA VAL A 443 -16.24 24.42 21.55
C VAL A 443 -15.55 25.77 21.35
N ASP A 444 -15.17 26.42 22.44
CA ASP A 444 -14.54 27.75 22.46
C ASP A 444 -13.00 27.71 22.40
N ALA A 445 -12.39 26.54 22.60
CA ALA A 445 -10.95 26.29 22.52
C ALA A 445 -10.50 26.07 21.06
#